data_AF-A0A929HFJ4-F1
#
_entry.id   AF-A0A929HFJ4-F1
#
_cell.length_a   1.000
_cell.length_b   1.000
_cell.length_c   1.000
_cell.angle_alpha   90.00
_cell.angle_beta   90.00
_cell.angle_gamma   90.00
#
_symmetry.space_group_name_H-M   'P 1'
#
loop_
_entity.id
_entity.type
_entity.pdbx_description
1 polymer ?
#
loop_
_entity_poly.entity_id
_entity_poly.type
_entity_poly.pdbx_seq_one_letter_code
_entity_poly.pdbx_strand_id
1 'polypeptide(L)' 'MHIQMPIMDGYTATAEIRKQAKYKDLPIIAMTANVMQSDIEKTIQAGMNGHIGTGSRNALH' A
#
# COMPACT_ATOMS: atom_id res chain seq x y z
N MET A 1 2.23 5.06 1.22
CA MET A 1 1.62 4.68 2.49
C MET A 1 2.37 3.49 3.08
N HIS A 2 2.81 3.60 4.33
CA HIS A 2 3.39 2.48 5.05
C HIS A 2 2.29 1.50 5.47
N ILE A 3 2.46 0.21 5.21
CA ILE A 3 1.44 -0.80 5.53
C ILE A 3 1.42 -1.12 7.04
N GLN A 4 2.59 -1.24 7.66
CA GLN A 4 2.70 -1.56 9.08
C GLN A 4 2.62 -0.27 9.91
N MET A 5 1.47 -0.01 10.52
CA MET A 5 1.24 1.17 11.35
C MET A 5 0.76 0.72 12.74
N PRO A 6 1.08 1.47 13.81
CA PRO A 6 0.92 0.99 15.18
C PRO A 6 -0.53 0.86 15.67
N ILE A 7 -1.47 1.59 15.08
CA ILE A 7 -2.87 1.67 15.55
C ILE A 7 -3.84 1.13 14.50
N MET A 8 -3.65 1.51 13.24
CA MET A 8 -4.47 1.12 12.10
C MET A 8 -3.54 0.82 10.96
N ASP A 9 -3.62 -0.36 10.34
CA ASP A 9 -2.76 -0.72 9.23
C ASP A 9 -3.08 0.08 7.95
N GLY A 10 -2.13 0.09 7.01
CA GLY A 10 -2.26 0.85 5.77
C GLY A 10 -3.39 0.35 4.86
N TYR A 11 -3.78 -0.93 4.94
CA TYR A 11 -4.90 -1.46 4.16
C TYR A 11 -6.22 -0.86 4.65
N THR A 12 -6.45 -0.91 5.96
CA THR A 12 -7.61 -0.32 6.62
C THR A 12 -7.66 1.19 6.37
N ALA A 13 -6.51 1.88 6.48
CA ALA A 13 -6.44 3.31 6.19
C ALA A 13 -6.82 3.63 4.73
N THR A 14 -6.34 2.86 3.74
CA THR A 14 -6.76 3.04 2.33
C THR A 14 -8.27 2.85 2.19
N ALA A 15 -8.82 1.81 2.79
CA ALA A 15 -10.25 1.53 2.70
C ALA A 15 -11.08 2.72 3.23
N GLU A 16 -10.71 3.29 4.37
CA GLU A 16 -11.36 4.50 4.92
C GLU A 16 -11.20 5.74 4.03
N ILE A 17 -10.03 5.90 3.39
CA ILE A 17 -9.83 6.99 2.41
C ILE A 17 -10.74 6.79 1.19
N ARG A 18 -10.90 5.57 0.68
CA ARG A 18 -11.73 5.26 -0.49
C ARG A 18 -13.23 5.44 -0.25
N LYS A 19 -13.70 5.40 1.00
CA LYS A 19 -15.08 5.75 1.36
C LYS A 19 -15.38 7.24 1.17
N GLN A 20 -14.37 8.10 1.14
CA GLN A 20 -14.54 9.54 1.00
C GLN A 20 -14.51 9.93 -0.49
N ALA A 21 -15.64 10.38 -1.02
CA ALA A 21 -15.77 10.74 -2.44
C ALA A 21 -14.72 11.74 -2.93
N LYS A 22 -14.33 12.71 -2.09
CA LYS A 22 -13.28 13.70 -2.39
C LYS A 22 -11.89 13.10 -2.64
N TYR A 23 -11.64 11.85 -2.21
CA TYR A 23 -10.36 11.15 -2.35
C TYR A 23 -10.45 9.91 -3.24
N LYS A 24 -11.55 9.77 -4.01
CA LYS A 24 -11.75 8.62 -4.90
C LYS A 24 -10.57 8.45 -5.87
N ASP A 25 -10.08 9.55 -6.42
CA ASP A 25 -9.01 9.56 -7.43
C ASP A 25 -7.62 9.82 -6.84
N LEU A 26 -7.49 9.97 -5.51
CA LEU A 26 -6.20 10.18 -4.86
C LEU A 26 -5.30 8.96 -5.09
N PRO A 27 -4.13 9.10 -5.74
CA PRO A 27 -3.22 7.97 -5.92
C PRO A 27 -2.65 7.54 -4.57
N ILE A 28 -2.81 6.26 -4.22
CA ILE A 28 -2.27 5.67 -2.99
C ILE A 28 -1.31 4.56 -3.39
N ILE A 29 -0.03 4.75 -3.06
CA ILE A 29 1.03 3.77 -3.34
C ILE A 29 1.44 3.11 -2.02
N ALA A 30 1.38 1.79 -1.95
CA ALA A 30 1.87 1.01 -0.82
C ALA A 30 3.40 1.05 -0.77
N MET A 31 3.95 1.15 0.43
CA MET A 31 5.37 1.03 0.70
C MET A 31 5.57 -0.03 1.78
N THR A 32 6.31 -1.08 1.44
CA THR A 32 6.55 -2.23 2.34
C THR A 32 7.97 -2.73 2.22
N ALA A 33 8.51 -3.25 3.32
CA ALA A 33 9.82 -3.89 3.35
C ALA A 33 9.78 -5.32 2.79
N ASN A 34 8.58 -5.92 2.70
CA ASN A 34 8.37 -7.28 2.21
C ASN A 34 7.53 -7.25 0.93
N VAL A 35 8.05 -7.86 -0.14
CA VAL A 35 7.39 -7.91 -1.45
C VAL A 35 6.93 -9.33 -1.72
N MET A 36 5.96 -9.80 -0.93
CA MET A 36 5.29 -11.07 -1.20
C MET A 36 4.07 -10.84 -2.11
N GLN A 37 3.77 -11.80 -2.98
CA GLN A 37 2.62 -11.75 -3.88
C GLN A 37 1.30 -11.51 -3.12
N SER A 38 1.15 -12.16 -1.96
CA SER A 38 0.00 -12.00 -1.08
C SER A 38 -0.14 -10.58 -0.50
N ASP A 39 0.96 -9.85 -0.31
CA ASP A 39 0.92 -8.45 0.12
C ASP A 39 0.48 -7.54 -1.04
N ILE A 40 0.92 -7.83 -2.26
CA ILE A 40 0.46 -7.11 -3.46
C ILE A 40 -1.05 -7.26 -3.63
N GLU A 41 -1.58 -8.48 -3.53
CA GLU A 41 -3.02 -8.75 -3.63
C GLU A 41 -3.83 -7.96 -2.59
N LYS A 42 -3.37 -7.93 -1.33
CA LYS A 42 -4.00 -7.13 -0.27
C LYS A 42 -3.98 -5.64 -0.60
N THR A 43 -2.90 -5.11 -1.18
CA THR A 43 -2.85 -3.69 -1.57
C THR A 43 -3.86 -3.35 -2.66
N ILE A 44 -4.05 -4.24 -3.64
CA ILE A 44 -5.04 -4.07 -4.71
C ILE A 44 -6.46 -4.12 -4.13
N GLN A 45 -6.75 -5.12 -3.28
CA GLN A 45 -8.07 -5.27 -2.65
C GLN A 45 -8.43 -4.07 -1.76
N ALA A 46 -7.45 -3.48 -1.07
CA ALA A 46 -7.65 -2.27 -0.29
C ALA A 46 -7.93 -1.02 -1.14
N GLY A 47 -7.66 -1.06 -2.45
CA GLY A 47 -7.86 0.05 -3.38
C GLY A 47 -6.62 0.93 -3.60
N MET A 48 -5.42 0.38 -3.39
CA MET A 48 -4.16 1.06 -3.70
C MET A 48 -3.81 0.93 -5.18
N ASN A 49 -3.15 1.95 -5.73
CA ASN A 49 -2.83 2.06 -7.15
C ASN A 49 -1.48 1.43 -7.51
N GLY A 50 -0.60 1.27 -6.54
CA GLY A 50 0.75 0.76 -6.77
C GLY A 50 1.41 0.28 -5.49
N HIS A 51 2.54 -0.39 -5.66
CA HIS A 51 3.27 -1.02 -4.58
C HIS A 51 4.77 -0.86 -4.82
N ILE A 52 5.50 -0.34 -3.82
CA ILE A 52 6.94 -0.14 -3.86
C ILE A 52 7.58 -0.93 -2.71
N GLY A 53 8.49 -1.83 -3.05
CA GLY A 53 9.36 -2.50 -2.10
C GLY A 53 10.49 -1.57 -1.65
N THR A 54 10.63 -1.33 -0.36
CA THR A 54 11.75 -0.55 0.20
C THR A 54 12.99 -1.40 0.49
N GLY A 55 13.11 -2.58 -0.13
CA GLY A 55 14.29 -3.43 -0.04
C GLY A 55 15.56 -2.60 -0.28
N SER A 56 16.55 -2.74 0.60
CA SER A 56 17.79 -1.98 0.50
C SER A 56 18.41 -2.16 -0.90
N ARG A 57 19.06 -1.10 -1.38
CA ARG A 57 19.67 -0.98 -2.71
C ARG A 57 20.30 -2.28 -3.24
N ASN A 58 20.13 -2.49 -4.54
CA ASN A 58 20.74 -3.47 -5.46
C ASN A 58 19.99 -4.78 -5.72
N ALA A 59 19.19 -4.74 -6.79
CA ALA A 59 19.18 -5.82 -7.77
C ALA A 59 19.39 -5.20 -9.17
N LEU A 60 20.58 -4.61 -9.38
CA LEU A 60 21.22 -4.64 -10.68
C LEU A 60 22.07 -5.92 -10.69
N HIS A 61 21.53 -6.96 -11.31
CA HIS A 61 22.23 -7.97 -12.11
C HIS A 61 21.20 -8.60 -13.05
#